data_AF-A0A3D6BYH9-F1
#
_entry.id   AF-A0A3D6BYH9-F1
#
_cell.length_a   1.000
_cell.length_b   1.000
_cell.length_c   1.000
_cell.angle_alpha   90.00
_cell.angle_beta   90.00
_cell.angle_gamma   90.00
#
_symmetry.space_group_name_H-M   'P 1'
#
loop_
_entity.id
_entity.type
_entity.pdbx_description
1 polymer ?
#
loop_
_entity_poly.entity_id
_entity_poly.type
_entity_poly.pdbx_seq_one_letter_code
_entity_poly.pdbx_strand_id
1 'polypeptide(L)'
;MKYTTYNGHQLTTKNKLQKAVQEYLQGIDRILIENDEAFEDIKVKIIANIVFLNNEYPRCTPISASWFQTDKNDWLLSGVGFSNFHIYHVKKDY
;
A
#
# COMPACT_ATOMS: atom_id res chain seq x y z
N MET A 1 7.33 -16.53 5.00
CA MET A 1 6.57 -16.73 3.74
C MET A 1 6.99 -15.67 2.75
N LYS A 2 6.73 -15.85 1.44
CA LYS A 2 7.05 -14.84 0.43
C LYS A 2 5.80 -14.09 -0.02
N TYR A 3 5.94 -12.80 -0.24
CA TYR A 3 4.86 -11.93 -0.69
C TYR A 3 5.30 -11.04 -1.85
N THR A 4 4.36 -10.50 -2.60
CA THR A 4 4.63 -9.48 -3.61
C THR A 4 3.65 -8.33 -3.49
N THR A 5 4.14 -7.10 -3.60
CA THR A 5 3.29 -5.93 -3.71
C THR A 5 2.70 -5.83 -5.12
N TYR A 6 1.47 -5.37 -5.20
CA TYR A 6 0.77 -5.16 -6.46
C TYR A 6 -0.08 -3.91 -6.39
N ASN A 7 0.24 -2.95 -7.23
CA ASN A 7 -0.57 -1.76 -7.44
C ASN A 7 -1.48 -2.00 -8.64
N GLY A 8 -2.77 -2.21 -8.37
CA GLY A 8 -3.78 -2.46 -9.38
C GLY A 8 -4.24 -1.18 -10.09
N HIS A 9 -5.55 -1.02 -10.24
CA HIS A 9 -6.09 0.19 -10.86
C HIS A 9 -5.99 1.39 -9.92
N GLN A 10 -5.79 2.56 -10.51
CA GLN A 10 -5.80 3.85 -9.83
C GLN A 10 -6.89 4.73 -10.43
N LEU A 11 -7.65 5.42 -9.58
CA LEU A 11 -8.60 6.42 -10.02
C LEU A 11 -7.89 7.76 -10.23
N THR A 12 -8.30 8.50 -11.26
CA THR A 12 -7.77 9.85 -11.49
C THR A 12 -8.15 10.76 -10.32
N THR A 13 -7.17 11.46 -9.74
CA THR A 13 -7.41 12.42 -8.65
C THR A 13 -6.84 13.81 -8.97
N LYS A 14 -7.54 14.84 -8.49
CA LYS A 14 -7.04 16.23 -8.46
C LYS A 14 -6.48 16.62 -7.09
N ASN A 15 -6.63 15.77 -6.08
CA ASN A 15 -6.17 16.00 -4.73
C ASN A 15 -4.66 15.71 -4.63
N LYS A 16 -3.87 16.69 -4.15
CA LYS A 16 -2.41 16.60 -4.09
C LYS A 16 -1.91 15.48 -3.16
N LEU A 17 -2.55 15.30 -2.01
CA LEU A 17 -2.23 14.24 -1.07
C LEU A 17 -2.49 12.86 -1.69
N GLN A 18 -3.67 12.68 -2.31
CA GLN A 18 -4.00 11.42 -2.98
C GLN A 18 -3.03 11.10 -4.12
N LYS A 19 -2.63 12.12 -4.89
CA LYS A 19 -1.62 11.97 -5.95
C LYS A 19 -0.26 11.54 -5.38
N ALA A 20 0.20 12.17 -4.30
CA ALA A 20 1.47 11.81 -3.66
C ALA A 20 1.44 10.36 -3.12
N VAL A 21 0.32 9.94 -2.52
CA VAL A 21 0.14 8.54 -2.09
C VAL A 21 0.15 7.59 -3.29
N GLN A 22 -0.51 7.94 -4.41
CA GLN A 22 -0.48 7.11 -5.64
C GLN A 22 0.93 6.96 -6.21
N GLU A 23 1.71 8.05 -6.24
CA GLU A 23 3.09 8.05 -6.72
C GLU A 23 3.98 7.18 -5.81
N TYR A 24 3.81 7.29 -4.50
CA TYR A 24 4.50 6.42 -3.53
C TYR A 24 4.18 4.93 -3.77
N LEU A 25 2.89 4.58 -3.83
CA LEU A 25 2.43 3.20 -4.04
C LEU A 25 2.89 2.64 -5.40
N GLN A 26 2.95 3.48 -6.43
CA GLN A 26 3.49 3.11 -7.74
C GLN A 26 5.00 2.82 -7.68
N GLY A 27 5.76 3.57 -6.87
CA GLY A 27 7.19 3.36 -6.68
C GLY A 27 7.54 2.05 -5.96
N ILE A 28 6.57 1.44 -5.26
CA ILE A 28 6.73 0.17 -4.57
C ILE A 28 5.91 -0.96 -5.21
N ASP A 29 5.48 -0.80 -6.46
CA ASP A 29 4.80 -1.86 -7.21
C ASP A 29 5.78 -3.01 -7.53
N ARG A 30 5.29 -4.27 -7.49
CA ARG A 30 6.03 -5.50 -7.85
C ARG A 30 7.32 -5.74 -7.07
N ILE A 31 7.39 -5.29 -5.82
CA ILE A 31 8.48 -5.64 -4.91
C ILE A 31 8.24 -7.06 -4.38
N LEU A 32 9.30 -7.88 -4.39
CA LEU A 32 9.33 -9.18 -3.75
C LEU A 32 9.71 -9.01 -2.27
N ILE A 33 8.95 -9.65 -1.40
CA ILE A 33 9.14 -9.66 0.05
C ILE A 33 9.50 -11.09 0.43
N GLU A 34 10.72 -11.29 0.91
CA GLU A 34 11.32 -12.63 1.06
C GLU A 34 10.92 -13.37 2.34
N ASN A 35 10.56 -12.64 3.39
CA ASN A 35 10.30 -13.21 4.70
C ASN A 35 9.26 -12.40 5.50
N ASP A 36 8.82 -12.98 6.63
CA ASP A 36 7.72 -12.43 7.43
C ASP A 36 8.12 -11.14 8.18
N GLU A 37 9.40 -10.99 8.54
CA GLU A 37 9.92 -9.76 9.14
C GLU A 37 9.82 -8.60 8.14
N ALA A 38 10.32 -8.80 6.91
CA ALA A 38 10.22 -7.83 5.83
C ALA A 38 8.77 -7.52 5.45
N PHE A 39 7.87 -8.50 5.58
CA PHE A 39 6.44 -8.34 5.34
C PHE A 39 5.76 -7.42 6.37
N GLU A 40 6.04 -7.59 7.66
CA GLU A 40 5.52 -6.65 8.66
C GLU A 40 6.19 -5.28 8.54
N ASP A 41 7.48 -5.25 8.23
CA ASP A 41 8.24 -4.01 8.01
C ASP A 41 7.65 -3.16 6.89
N ILE A 42 7.33 -3.76 5.73
CA ILE A 42 6.76 -3.02 4.61
C ILE A 42 5.34 -2.52 4.92
N LYS A 43 4.54 -3.32 5.64
CA LYS A 43 3.20 -2.91 6.09
C LYS A 43 3.27 -1.69 6.99
N VAL A 44 4.18 -1.67 7.95
CA VAL A 44 4.41 -0.52 8.85
C VAL A 44 4.91 0.68 8.06
N LYS A 45 5.90 0.50 7.17
CA LYS A 45 6.48 1.58 6.36
C LYS A 45 5.44 2.26 5.46
N ILE A 46 4.54 1.49 4.84
CA ILE A 46 3.47 2.04 3.99
C ILE A 46 2.53 2.93 4.81
N ILE A 47 2.06 2.46 5.97
CA ILE A 47 1.17 3.25 6.84
C ILE A 47 1.89 4.50 7.35
N ALA A 48 3.15 4.37 7.79
CA ALA A 48 3.95 5.49 8.26
C ALA A 48 4.18 6.54 7.16
N ASN A 49 4.40 6.12 5.91
CA ASN A 49 4.56 7.03 4.79
C ASN A 49 3.26 7.80 4.48
N ILE A 50 2.10 7.14 4.54
CA ILE A 50 0.80 7.79 4.37
C ILE A 50 0.55 8.82 5.50
N VAL A 51 0.90 8.48 6.74
CA VAL A 51 0.82 9.43 7.87
C VAL A 51 1.76 10.61 7.68
N PHE A 52 2.99 10.37 7.22
CA PHE A 52 3.93 11.42 6.85
C PHE A 52 3.34 12.35 5.78
N LEU A 53 2.77 11.80 4.71
CA LEU A 53 2.13 12.57 3.65
C LEU A 53 0.92 13.37 4.16
N ASN A 54 0.12 12.83 5.08
CA ASN A 54 -0.96 13.60 5.71
C ASN A 54 -0.43 14.87 6.39
N ASN A 55 0.74 14.79 7.05
CA ASN A 55 1.37 15.95 7.71
C ASN A 55 1.96 16.94 6.70
N GLU A 56 2.51 16.47 5.58
CA GLU A 56 3.05 17.31 4.50
C GLU A 56 1.94 18.06 3.72
N TYR A 57 0.73 17.50 3.69
CA TYR A 57 -0.43 18.09 3.01
C TYR A 57 -1.57 18.44 3.98
N PRO A 58 -1.36 19.34 4.97
CA PRO A 58 -2.31 19.58 6.07
C PRO A 58 -3.63 20.23 5.62
N ARG A 59 -3.69 20.74 4.38
CA ARG A 59 -4.91 21.31 3.78
C ARG A 59 -5.80 20.26 3.12
N CYS A 60 -5.31 19.03 2.95
CA CYS A 60 -6.09 17.92 2.41
C CYS A 60 -6.76 17.15 3.55
N THR A 61 -7.91 16.52 3.27
CA THR A 61 -8.51 15.57 4.22
C THR A 61 -7.53 14.42 4.47
N PRO A 62 -7.16 14.15 5.73
CA PRO A 62 -6.22 13.08 6.05
C PRO A 62 -6.73 11.70 5.59
N ILE A 63 -5.80 10.88 5.12
CA ILE A 63 -6.07 9.49 4.74
C ILE A 63 -5.81 8.60 5.96
N SER A 64 -6.83 7.85 6.38
CA SER A 64 -6.71 6.83 7.41
C SER A 64 -6.56 5.45 6.76
N ALA A 65 -5.33 5.06 6.48
CA ALA A 65 -5.04 3.76 5.87
C ALA A 65 -4.94 2.64 6.91
N SER A 66 -5.33 1.43 6.52
CA SER A 66 -5.19 0.23 7.35
C SER A 66 -5.06 -1.02 6.48
N TRP A 67 -4.50 -2.08 7.03
CA TRP A 67 -4.42 -3.36 6.33
C TRP A 67 -5.66 -4.21 6.62
N PHE A 68 -6.27 -4.72 5.55
CA PHE A 68 -7.35 -5.69 5.63
C PHE A 68 -6.88 -7.01 5.04
N GLN A 69 -6.93 -8.08 5.84
CA GLN A 69 -6.60 -9.41 5.36
C GLN A 69 -7.78 -9.94 4.54
N THR A 70 -7.51 -10.29 3.29
CA THR A 70 -8.47 -10.99 2.42
C THR A 70 -8.25 -12.50 2.50
N ASP A 71 -9.10 -13.27 1.82
CA ASP A 71 -8.95 -14.73 1.79
C ASP A 71 -7.55 -15.17 1.30
N LYS A 72 -7.06 -16.30 1.82
CA LYS A 72 -5.82 -16.97 1.36
C LYS A 72 -4.50 -16.23 1.63
N ASN A 73 -4.40 -15.49 2.74
CA ASN A 73 -3.19 -14.76 3.19
C ASN A 73 -2.80 -13.56 2.31
N ASP A 74 -3.73 -13.08 1.49
CA ASP A 74 -3.55 -11.86 0.72
C ASP A 74 -4.02 -10.65 1.55
N TRP A 75 -3.47 -9.47 1.29
CA TRP A 75 -3.73 -8.26 2.08
C TRP A 75 -4.06 -7.08 1.18
N LEU A 76 -5.11 -6.35 1.51
CA LEU A 76 -5.57 -5.14 0.84
C LEU A 76 -5.26 -3.91 1.69
N LEU A 77 -4.71 -2.87 1.07
CA LEU A 77 -4.60 -1.56 1.71
C LEU A 77 -5.96 -0.85 1.66
N SER A 78 -6.59 -0.74 2.82
CA SER A 78 -7.88 -0.06 3.01
C SER A 78 -7.68 1.42 3.34
N GLY A 79 -8.75 2.22 3.19
CA GLY A 79 -8.71 3.67 3.44
C GLY A 79 -8.14 4.51 2.29
N VAL A 80 -7.67 3.86 1.22
CA VAL A 80 -7.13 4.50 -0.01
C VAL A 80 -8.05 4.26 -1.21
N GLY A 81 -9.32 4.70 -1.15
CA GLY A 81 -10.34 4.42 -2.18
C GLY A 81 -10.03 4.89 -3.62
N PHE A 82 -8.91 5.58 -3.83
CA PHE A 82 -8.41 6.02 -5.13
C PHE A 82 -7.27 5.13 -5.68
N SER A 83 -6.83 4.11 -4.94
CA SER A 83 -5.78 3.16 -5.35
C SER A 83 -6.15 1.74 -4.90
N ASN A 84 -5.98 0.76 -5.79
CA ASN A 84 -6.24 -0.64 -5.46
C ASN A 84 -4.92 -1.38 -5.19
N PHE A 85 -4.38 -1.25 -3.97
CA PHE A 85 -3.07 -1.79 -3.61
C PHE A 85 -3.17 -3.07 -2.77
N HIS A 86 -2.44 -4.11 -3.18
CA HIS A 86 -2.46 -5.44 -2.58
C HIS A 86 -1.06 -5.91 -2.22
N ILE A 87 -0.98 -6.81 -1.25
CA ILE A 87 0.18 -7.67 -1.01
C ILE A 87 -0.29 -9.12 -1.13
N TYR A 88 0.19 -9.81 -2.15
CA TYR A 88 -0.21 -11.20 -2.46
C TYR A 88 0.79 -12.20 -1.90
N HIS A 89 0.27 -13.27 -1.31
CA HIS A 89 1.07 -14.41 -0.88
C HIS A 89 1.54 -15.23 -2.10
N VAL A 90 2.84 -15.48 -2.19
CA VAL A 90 3.45 -16.25 -3.28
C VAL A 90 3.25 -17.75 -2.99
N LYS A 91 2.36 -18.40 -3.76
CA LYS A 91 1.94 -19.80 -3.53
C LYS A 91 2.84 -20.86 -4.17
N LYS A 92 3.77 -20.47 -5.06
CA LYS A 92 4.74 -21.37 -5.70
C LYS A 92 6.10 -20.69 -5.79
N ASP A 93 7.08 -21.24 -5.10
CA ASP A 93 8.47 -21.12 -5.52
C ASP A 93 8.62 -22.00 -6.78
N TYR A 94 8.91 -21.39 -7.93
CA TYR A 94 9.29 -22.13 -9.14
C TYR A 94 10.76 -22.55 -9.06
#